data_AF-A0AAN0KB17-F1
#
_entry.id   AF-A0AAN0KB17-F1
#
_cell.length_a   1.000
_cell.length_b   1.000
_cell.length_c   1.000
_cell.angle_alpha   90.00
_cell.angle_beta   90.00
_cell.angle_gamma   90.00
#
_symmetry.space_group_name_H-M   'P 1'
#
loop_
_entity.id
_entity.type
_entity.pdbx_description
1 polymer ?
#
loop_
_entity_poly.entity_id
_entity_poly.type
_entity_poly.pdbx_seq_one_letter_code
_entity_poly.pdbx_strand_id
1 'polypeptide(L)'
;MGTGLIALVGIKLPGLEFNNQRVEAAYRKELVYAEDYASRVDPLTTVELFTAVRKNYFRLYFHYTYFNIARFLYLRADSIFSLFLLFPAILAGMLTLGLMTQITNVFERVRDSSQ
;
A
#
# COMPACT_ATOMS: atom_id res chain seq x y z
N MET A 1 20.33 1.83 -5.51
CA MET A 1 20.20 0.36 -5.62
C MET A 1 19.02 -0.19 -4.80
N GLY A 2 17.78 0.26 -5.00
CA GLY A 2 16.64 -0.35 -4.30
C GLY A 2 15.27 -0.21 -4.96
N THR A 3 15.23 0.27 -6.20
CA THR A 3 14.09 0.17 -7.10
C THR A 3 13.64 -1.28 -7.33
N GLY A 4 14.57 -2.24 -7.29
CA GLY A 4 14.25 -3.67 -7.44
C GLY A 4 13.38 -4.23 -6.31
N LEU A 5 13.53 -3.72 -5.09
CA LEU A 5 12.78 -4.20 -3.92
C LEU A 5 11.31 -3.74 -4.00
N ILE A 6 11.08 -2.47 -4.36
CA ILE A 6 9.73 -1.95 -4.63
C ILE A 6 9.10 -2.67 -5.83
N ALA A 7 9.85 -2.90 -6.90
CA ALA A 7 9.36 -3.61 -8.09
C ALA A 7 8.91 -5.04 -7.76
N LEU A 8 9.66 -5.75 -6.92
CA LEU A 8 9.30 -7.09 -6.43
C LEU A 8 7.99 -7.08 -5.63
N VAL A 9 7.83 -6.13 -4.71
CA VAL A 9 6.62 -6.01 -3.87
C VAL A 9 5.38 -5.65 -4.72
N GLY A 10 5.57 -4.87 -5.79
CA GLY A 10 4.49 -4.40 -6.67
C GLY A 10 4.11 -5.33 -7.82
N ILE A 11 4.85 -6.43 -8.08
CA ILE A 11 4.71 -7.23 -9.31
C ILE A 11 3.31 -7.80 -9.55
N LYS A 12 2.53 -8.04 -8.48
CA LYS A 12 1.17 -8.59 -8.55
C LYS A 12 0.07 -7.55 -8.79
N LEU A 13 0.36 -6.25 -8.62
CA LEU A 13 -0.64 -5.17 -8.75
C LEU A 13 -1.25 -5.09 -10.15
N PRO A 14 -0.48 -5.13 -11.27
CA PRO A 14 -1.05 -5.00 -12.61
C PRO A 14 -2.05 -6.12 -12.94
N GLY A 15 -1.77 -7.35 -12.52
CA GLY A 15 -2.65 -8.49 -12.74
C GLY A 15 -3.95 -8.42 -11.92
N LEU A 16 -3.89 -7.85 -10.71
CA LEU A 16 -5.08 -7.62 -9.89
C LEU A 16 -5.96 -6.51 -10.45
N GLU A 17 -5.35 -5.43 -10.92
CA GLU A 17 -6.04 -4.31 -11.55
C GLU A 17 -6.82 -4.76 -12.79
N PHE A 18 -6.19 -5.57 -13.65
CA PHE A 18 -6.87 -6.15 -14.81
C PHE A 18 -8.05 -7.03 -14.42
N ASN A 19 -7.90 -7.89 -13.41
CA ASN A 19 -8.98 -8.74 -12.92
C ASN A 19 -10.13 -7.91 -12.34
N ASN A 20 -9.83 -6.83 -11.61
CA ASN A 20 -10.83 -5.93 -11.06
C ASN A 20 -11.62 -5.24 -12.17
N GLN A 21 -10.95 -4.68 -13.18
CA GLN A 21 -11.59 -4.04 -14.32
C GLN A 21 -12.47 -5.03 -15.11
N ARG A 22 -12.03 -6.28 -15.26
CA ARG A 22 -12.82 -7.31 -15.93
C ARG A 22 -14.13 -7.63 -15.18
N VAL A 23 -14.06 -7.77 -13.86
CA VAL A 23 -15.24 -8.07 -13.02
C VAL A 23 -16.16 -6.85 -12.94
N GLU A 24 -15.61 -5.65 -12.85
CA GLU A 24 -16.38 -4.41 -12.86
C GLU A 24 -17.09 -4.19 -14.20
N ALA A 25 -16.42 -4.45 -15.33
CA ALA A 25 -17.03 -4.36 -16.66
C ALA A 25 -18.18 -5.35 -16.84
N ALA A 26 -18.04 -6.58 -16.33
CA ALA A 26 -19.13 -7.57 -16.33
C ALA A 26 -20.33 -7.08 -15.50
N TYR A 27 -20.08 -6.54 -14.30
CA TYR A 27 -21.14 -5.99 -13.46
C TYR A 27 -21.85 -4.78 -14.12
N ARG A 28 -21.10 -3.84 -14.70
CA ARG A 28 -21.67 -2.70 -15.44
C ARG A 28 -22.54 -3.15 -16.61
N LYS A 29 -22.10 -4.18 -17.34
CA LYS A 29 -22.85 -4.73 -18.47
C LYS A 29 -24.18 -5.34 -18.04
N GLU A 30 -24.19 -6.08 -16.93
CA GLU A 30 -25.41 -6.68 -16.37
C GLU A 30 -26.38 -5.63 -15.82
N LEU A 31 -25.87 -4.53 -15.25
CA LEU A 31 -26.71 -3.39 -14.85
C LEU A 31 -27.41 -2.73 -16.05
N VAL A 32 -26.72 -2.54 -17.17
CA VAL A 32 -27.32 -1.99 -18.39
C VAL A 32 -28.41 -2.93 -18.93
N TYR A 33 -28.17 -4.24 -18.94
CA TYR A 33 -29.20 -5.21 -19.36
C TYR A 33 -30.42 -5.23 -18.43
N ALA A 34 -30.22 -5.03 -17.13
CA ALA A 34 -31.30 -4.92 -16.17
C ALA A 34 -32.13 -3.63 -16.35
N GLU A 35 -31.50 -2.53 -16.77
CA GLU A 35 -32.17 -1.27 -17.13
C GLU A 35 -33.03 -1.43 -18.40
N ASP A 36 -32.48 -2.07 -19.45
CA ASP A 36 -33.17 -2.23 -20.74
C ASP A 36 -34.30 -3.27 -20.72
N TYR A 37 -34.21 -4.29 -19.86
CA TYR A 37 -35.15 -5.42 -19.83
C TYR A 37 -35.60 -5.78 -18.41
N ALA A 38 -36.55 -5.01 -17.87
CA ALA A 38 -37.12 -5.22 -16.53
C ALA A 38 -37.73 -6.63 -16.30
N SER A 39 -38.13 -7.34 -17.36
CA SER A 39 -38.70 -8.70 -17.30
C SER A 39 -37.67 -9.83 -17.25
N ARG A 40 -36.37 -9.52 -17.40
CA ARG A 40 -35.26 -10.50 -17.45
C ARG A 40 -34.33 -10.43 -16.24
N VAL A 41 -34.61 -9.54 -15.30
CA VAL A 41 -33.78 -9.32 -14.10
C VAL A 41 -33.92 -10.53 -13.19
N ASP A 42 -32.90 -11.39 -13.18
CA ASP A 42 -32.73 -12.40 -12.14
C ASP A 42 -31.96 -11.75 -10.96
N PRO A 43 -32.64 -11.38 -9.85
CA PRO A 43 -32.03 -10.65 -8.76
C PRO A 43 -30.90 -11.42 -8.06
N LEU A 44 -30.80 -12.74 -8.25
CA LEU A 44 -29.72 -13.56 -7.71
C LEU A 44 -28.37 -13.22 -8.39
N THR A 45 -28.38 -12.97 -9.70
CA THR A 45 -27.19 -12.73 -10.52
C THR A 45 -26.51 -11.41 -10.19
N THR A 46 -27.28 -10.34 -9.92
CA THR A 46 -26.74 -9.02 -9.57
C THR A 46 -26.03 -9.04 -8.21
N VAL A 47 -26.56 -9.78 -7.23
CA VAL A 47 -25.96 -9.92 -5.89
C VAL A 47 -24.64 -10.70 -5.93
N GLU A 48 -24.59 -11.75 -6.74
CA GLU A 48 -23.36 -12.53 -6.95
C GLU A 48 -22.27 -11.70 -7.61
N LEU A 49 -22.61 -10.94 -8.67
CA LEU A 49 -21.67 -10.06 -9.35
C LEU A 49 -21.17 -8.94 -8.43
N PHE A 50 -22.06 -8.31 -7.66
CA PHE A 50 -21.68 -7.30 -6.68
C PHE A 50 -20.73 -7.86 -5.62
N THR A 51 -20.99 -9.08 -5.13
CA THR A 51 -20.11 -9.75 -4.16
C THR A 51 -18.74 -10.07 -4.75
N ALA A 52 -18.70 -10.47 -6.03
CA ALA A 52 -17.46 -10.71 -6.77
C ALA A 52 -16.64 -9.43 -6.99
N VAL A 53 -17.29 -8.32 -7.34
CA VAL A 53 -16.66 -6.98 -7.43
C VAL A 53 -16.08 -6.61 -6.07
N ARG A 54 -16.89 -6.68 -5.00
CA ARG A 54 -16.46 -6.33 -3.64
C ARG A 54 -15.22 -7.10 -3.21
N LYS A 55 -15.21 -8.43 -3.41
CA LYS A 55 -14.07 -9.28 -3.03
C LYS A 55 -12.80 -8.93 -3.82
N ASN A 56 -12.93 -8.59 -5.10
CA ASN A 56 -11.79 -8.15 -5.92
C ASN A 56 -11.25 -6.80 -5.45
N TYR A 57 -12.13 -5.83 -5.19
CA TYR A 57 -11.72 -4.53 -4.65
C TYR A 57 -10.99 -4.67 -3.31
N PHE A 58 -11.49 -5.48 -2.36
CA PHE A 58 -10.78 -5.71 -1.10
C PHE A 58 -9.38 -6.30 -1.30
N ARG A 59 -9.25 -7.27 -2.21
CA ARG A 59 -7.96 -7.88 -2.51
C ARG A 59 -6.99 -6.88 -3.14
N LEU A 60 -7.47 -6.08 -4.10
CA LEU A 60 -6.71 -5.04 -4.76
C LEU A 60 -6.25 -3.97 -3.76
N TYR A 61 -7.18 -3.48 -2.92
CA TYR A 61 -6.90 -2.45 -1.92
C TYR A 61 -5.86 -2.93 -0.90
N PHE A 62 -5.98 -4.16 -0.40
CA PHE A 62 -4.97 -4.75 0.47
C PHE A 62 -3.58 -4.77 -0.17
N HIS A 63 -3.51 -5.05 -1.48
CA HIS A 63 -2.24 -5.03 -2.21
C HIS A 63 -1.66 -3.63 -2.35
N TYR A 64 -2.49 -2.64 -2.63
CA TYR A 64 -2.07 -1.24 -2.60
C TYR A 64 -1.64 -0.78 -1.22
N THR A 65 -2.34 -1.20 -0.15
CA THR A 65 -2.00 -0.81 1.23
C THR A 65 -0.61 -1.29 1.61
N TYR A 66 -0.31 -2.60 1.48
CA TYR A 66 1.03 -3.07 1.86
C TYR A 66 2.11 -2.51 0.93
N PHE A 67 1.82 -2.32 -0.37
CA PHE A 67 2.77 -1.73 -1.32
C PHE A 67 3.10 -0.29 -0.92
N ASN A 68 2.09 0.50 -0.59
CA ASN A 68 2.28 1.89 -0.16
C ASN A 68 3.02 1.98 1.17
N ILE A 69 2.74 1.09 2.13
CA ILE A 69 3.51 0.99 3.38
C ILE A 69 4.97 0.66 3.08
N ALA A 70 5.24 -0.36 2.27
CA ALA A 70 6.59 -0.76 1.90
C ALA A 70 7.32 0.37 1.15
N ARG A 71 6.65 1.04 0.22
CA ARG A 71 7.18 2.19 -0.51
C ARG A 71 7.49 3.35 0.42
N PHE A 72 6.58 3.69 1.33
CA PHE A 72 6.80 4.77 2.30
C PHE A 72 7.99 4.46 3.20
N LEU A 73 8.05 3.24 3.74
CA LEU A 73 9.18 2.78 4.55
C LEU A 73 10.48 2.81 3.76
N TYR A 74 10.49 2.34 2.51
CA TYR A 74 11.69 2.40 1.67
C TYR A 74 12.18 3.83 1.45
N LEU A 75 11.28 4.77 1.13
CA LEU A 75 11.64 6.17 0.89
C LEU A 75 11.99 6.94 2.16
N ARG A 76 11.48 6.51 3.32
CA ARG A 76 11.72 7.14 4.62
C ARG A 76 12.77 6.43 5.46
N ALA A 77 13.24 5.26 5.04
CA ALA A 77 14.16 4.41 5.80
C ALA A 77 15.37 5.20 6.30
N ASP A 78 16.01 5.95 5.40
CA ASP A 78 17.17 6.78 5.72
C ASP A 78 16.86 7.91 6.71
N SER A 79 15.66 8.47 6.68
CA SER A 79 15.26 9.55 7.61
C SER A 79 14.88 9.03 8.99
N ILE A 80 14.39 7.79 9.09
CA ILE A 80 13.93 7.20 10.36
C ILE A 80 14.97 6.28 11.01
N PHE A 81 16.05 5.93 10.31
CA PHE A 81 17.07 5.00 10.77
C PHE A 81 17.68 5.41 12.13
N SER A 82 18.13 6.67 12.24
CA SER A 82 18.72 7.19 13.49
C SER A 82 17.72 7.18 14.65
N LEU A 83 16.44 7.48 14.38
CA LEU A 83 15.39 7.45 15.39
C LEU A 83 15.13 6.02 15.87
N PHE A 84 15.11 5.04 14.96
CA PHE A 84 14.86 3.64 15.28
C PHE A 84 16.00 3.05 16.12
N LEU A 85 17.25 3.42 15.83
CA LEU A 85 18.43 2.99 16.58
C LEU A 85 18.46 3.58 18.00
N LEU A 86 18.02 4.84 18.15
CA LEU A 86 17.96 5.52 19.45
C LEU A 86 16.71 5.17 20.27
N PHE A 87 15.69 4.57 19.64
CA PHE A 87 14.41 4.27 20.26
C PHE A 87 14.50 3.53 21.60
N PRO A 88 15.33 2.46 21.77
CA PRO A 88 15.47 1.78 23.06
C PRO A 88 16.02 2.68 24.18
N ALA A 89 16.99 3.54 23.85
CA ALA A 89 17.60 4.45 24.81
C ALA A 89 16.69 5.63 25.18
N ILE A 90 15.82 6.05 24.26
CA ILE A 90 14.73 7.02 24.53
C ILE A 90 13.72 6.40 25.50
N LEU A 91 13.26 5.17 25.24
CA LEU A 91 12.31 4.46 26.12
C LEU A 91 12.88 4.20 27.51
N ALA A 92 14.18 3.93 27.61
CA ALA A 92 14.88 3.75 28.87
C ALA A 92 15.11 5.07 29.65
N GLY A 93 14.72 6.22 29.09
CA GLY A 93 14.93 7.53 29.73
C GLY A 93 16.40 7.94 29.85
N MET A 94 17.30 7.25 29.15
CA MET A 94 18.75 7.47 29.25
C MET A 94 19.24 8.62 28.37
N LEU A 95 18.39 9.13 27.47
CA LEU A 95 18.74 10.20 26.54
C LEU A 95 17.99 11.48 26.86
N THR A 96 18.74 12.56 27.03
CA THR A 96 18.21 13.92 27.06
C THR A 96 17.97 14.44 25.64
N LEU A 97 17.09 15.42 25.48
CA LEU A 97 16.82 16.05 24.17
C LEU A 97 18.11 16.60 23.52
N GLY A 98 19.01 17.18 24.31
CA GLY A 98 20.29 17.71 23.81
C GLY A 98 21.21 16.64 23.26
N LEU A 99 21.32 15.48 23.93
CA LEU A 99 22.10 14.35 23.43
C LEU A 99 21.48 13.74 22.17
N MET A 100 20.15 13.65 22.11
CA MET A 100 19.43 13.19 20.92
C MET A 100 19.76 14.05 19.70
N THR A 101 19.64 15.39 19.82
CA THR A 101 19.97 16.30 18.71
C THR A 101 21.43 16.18 18.26
N GLN A 102 22.38 16.05 19.19
CA GLN A 102 23.79 15.87 18.84
C GLN A 102 24.03 14.58 18.05
N ILE A 103 23.46 13.46 18.51
CA ILE A 103 23.62 12.17 17.84
C ILE A 103 22.99 12.20 16.45
N THR A 104 21.79 12.75 16.30
CA THR A 104 21.13 12.88 14.99
C THR A 104 21.97 13.72 14.02
N ASN A 105 22.52 14.86 14.46
CA ASN A 105 23.39 15.69 13.63
C ASN A 105 24.67 14.97 13.17
N VAL A 106 25.24 14.10 14.01
CA VAL A 106 26.42 13.30 13.64
C VAL A 106 26.07 12.28 12.55
N PHE A 107 24.93 11.58 12.70
CA PHE A 107 24.47 10.64 11.68
C PHE A 107 24.21 11.31 10.33
N GLU A 108 23.62 12.51 10.33
CA GLU A 108 23.43 13.29 9.09
C GLU A 108 24.77 13.63 8.42
N ARG A 109 25.76 14.11 9.18
CA ARG A 109 27.10 14.41 8.62
C ARG A 109 27.77 13.18 8.01
N VAL A 110 27.66 12.01 8.64
CA VAL A 110 28.23 10.77 8.10
C VAL A 110 27.52 10.35 6.81
N ARG A 111 26.18 10.44 6.79
CA ARG A 111 25.38 10.15 5.59
C ARG A 111 25.78 11.07 4.43
N ASP A 112 25.87 12.37 4.70
CA ASP A 112 26.19 13.37 3.68
C ASP A 112 27.64 13.20 3.17
N SER A 113 28.56 12.69 4.00
CA SER A 113 29.92 12.34 3.57
C SER A 113 30.03 11.02 2.79
N SER A 114 28.99 10.18 2.82
CA SER A 114 28.97 8.85 2.19
C SER A 114 28.17 8.81 0.89
N GLN A 115 27.57 9.94 0.49
CA GLN A 115 26.93 10.15 -0.82
C GLN A 115 27.95 10.66 -1.85
#